data_AF-A0AAV4A6A6-F1
#
_entry.id   AF-A0AAV4A6A6-F1
#
_cell.length_a   1.000
_cell.length_b   1.000
_cell.length_c   1.000
_cell.angle_alpha   90.00
_cell.angle_beta   90.00
_cell.angle_gamma   90.00
#
_symmetry.space_group_name_H-M   'P 1'
#
loop_
_entity.id
_entity.type
_entity.pdbx_description
1 polymer ?
#
loop_
_entity_poly.entity_id
_entity_poly.type
_entity_poly.pdbx_seq_one_letter_code
_entity_poly.pdbx_strand_id
1 'polypeptide(L)' 'MVTVISVYLVTNISYLAILTPTQMLQSTAVAVTFAEQTISNAFQWLVPVLISISVCGTANGIALSMS' A
#
# COMPACT_ATOMS: atom_id res chain seq x y z
N MET A 1 0.18 -12.64 -15.86
CA MET A 1 0.79 -11.32 -16.09
C MET A 1 -0.24 -10.20 -16.19
N VAL A 2 -1.30 -10.35 -17.00
CA VAL A 2 -2.34 -9.31 -17.14
C VAL A 2 -2.97 -8.92 -15.80
N THR A 3 -3.26 -9.88 -14.92
CA THR A 3 -3.85 -9.61 -13.59
C THR A 3 -3.02 -8.67 -12.73
N VAL A 4 -1.70 -8.86 -12.66
CA VAL A 4 -0.84 -7.98 -11.85
C VAL A 4 -0.84 -6.56 -12.41
N ILE A 5 -0.76 -6.43 -13.74
CA ILE A 5 -0.80 -5.13 -14.43
C ILE A 5 -2.12 -4.42 -14.12
N SER A 6 -3.26 -5.12 -14.20
CA SER A 6 -4.57 -4.56 -13.87
C SER A 6 -4.65 -4.09 -12.42
N VAL A 7 -4.12 -4.85 -11.46
CA VAL A 7 -4.10 -4.48 -10.04
C VAL A 7 -3.25 -3.22 -9.82
N TYR A 8 -2.03 -3.18 -10.37
CA TYR A 8 -1.18 -2.00 -10.25
C TYR A 8 -1.82 -0.76 -10.89
N LEU A 9 -2.47 -0.92 -12.04
CA LEU A 9 -3.15 0.17 -12.73
C LEU A 9 -4.29 0.75 -11.87
N VAL A 10 -5.19 -0.09 -11.38
CA VAL A 10 -6.33 0.34 -10.57
C VAL A 10 -5.87 0.96 -9.25
N THR A 11 -4.82 0.43 -8.62
CA THR A 11 -4.24 1.02 -7.40
C THR A 11 -3.71 2.43 -7.64
N ASN A 12 -2.99 2.67 -8.74
CA ASN A 12 -2.52 4.01 -9.08
C ASN A 12 -3.68 4.97 -9.38
N ILE A 13 -4.71 4.51 -10.09
CA ILE A 13 -5.93 5.30 -10.34
C ILE A 13 -6.61 5.68 -9.02
N SER A 14 -6.71 4.74 -8.08
CA SER A 14 -7.30 4.99 -6.75
C SER A 14 -6.52 6.04 -5.96
N TYR A 15 -5.18 5.99 -5.97
CA TYR A 15 -4.36 7.00 -5.28
C TYR A 15 -4.55 8.40 -5.87
N LEU A 16 -4.55 8.53 -7.19
CA LEU A 16 -4.73 9.81 -7.87
C LEU A 16 -6.16 10.36 -7.78
N ALA A 17 -7.16 9.50 -7.54
CA ALA A 17 -8.55 9.92 -7.36
C ALA A 17 -8.78 10.64 -6.02
N ILE A 18 -7.99 10.31 -5.00
CA ILE A 18 -8.20 10.78 -3.62
C ILE A 18 -7.08 11.73 -3.15
N LEU A 19 -5.83 11.49 -3.57
CA LEU A 19 -4.70 12.32 -3.18
C LEU A 19 -4.28 13.26 -4.31
N THR A 20 -3.89 14.47 -3.92
CA THR A 20 -3.21 15.38 -4.84
C THR A 20 -1.75 14.94 -5.06
N PRO A 21 -1.14 15.24 -6.22
CA PRO A 21 0.24 14.83 -6.54
C PRO A 21 1.26 15.33 -5.51
N THR A 22 1.04 16.54 -4.96
CA THR A 22 1.90 17.12 -3.92
C THR A 22 1.83 16.32 -2.62
N GLN A 23 0.63 15.90 -2.19
CA GLN A 23 0.47 15.05 -1.00
C GLN A 23 1.10 13.67 -1.17
N MET A 24 1.02 13.08 -2.37
CA MET A 24 1.68 11.80 -2.65
C MET A 24 3.21 11.93 -2.56
N LEU A 25 3.79 13.01 -3.10
CA LEU A 25 5.24 13.24 -3.09
C LEU A 25 5.78 13.58 -1.69
N GLN A 26 4.97 14.21 -0.83
CA GLN A 26 5.38 14.53 0.54
C GLN A 26 5.10 13.39 1.54
N SER A 27 4.28 12.39 1.16
CA SER A 27 3.95 11.28 2.06
C SER A 27 5.08 10.25 2.14
N THR A 28 5.49 9.91 3.36
CA THR A 28 6.43 8.79 3.62
C THR A 28 5.81 7.42 3.31
N ALA A 29 4.49 7.30 3.39
CA ALA A 29 3.76 6.07 3.12
C ALA A 29 2.40 6.38 2.47
N VAL A 30 2.39 6.43 1.13
CA VAL A 30 1.22 6.83 0.33
C VAL A 30 -0.04 6.01 0.67
N ALA A 31 0.11 4.71 0.92
CA ALA A 31 -1.00 3.82 1.29
C ALA A 31 -1.62 4.19 2.65
N VAL A 32 -0.82 4.66 3.61
CA VAL A 32 -1.31 5.08 4.93
C VAL A 32 -2.03 6.41 4.81
N THR A 33 -1.46 7.39 4.11
CA THR A 33 -2.13 8.68 3.87
C THR A 33 -3.42 8.52 3.06
N PHE A 34 -3.45 7.56 2.13
CA PHE A 34 -4.68 7.17 1.43
C PHE A 34 -5.74 6.59 2.37
N ALA A 35 -5.32 5.70 3.28
CA ALA A 35 -6.21 5.14 4.28
C ALA A 35 -6.74 6.21 5.23
N GLU A 36 -5.93 7.18 5.61
CA GLU A 36 -6.35 8.28 6.48
C GLU A 36 -7.47 9.11 5.87
N GLN A 37 -7.39 9.35 4.55
CA GLN A 37 -8.37 10.15 3.81
C GLN A 37 -9.64 9.37 3.42
N THR A 38 -9.56 8.03 3.31
CA THR A 38 -10.64 7.19 2.76
C THR A 38 -11.37 6.39 3.84
N ILE A 39 -10.64 5.92 4.85
CA ILE A 39 -11.13 4.99 5.85
C ILE A 39 -11.45 5.76 7.13
N SER A 40 -12.58 5.41 7.76
CA SER A 40 -12.97 6.00 9.05
C SER A 40 -11.90 5.73 10.13
N ASN A 41 -11.73 6.68 11.04
CA ASN A 41 -10.64 6.77 12.02
C ASN A 41 -10.42 5.47 12.85
N ALA A 42 -11.45 4.64 12.99
CA ALA A 42 -11.40 3.38 13.73
C ALA A 42 -10.58 2.26 13.04
N PHE A 43 -10.43 2.30 11.71
CA PHE A 43 -9.79 1.23 10.94
C PHE A 43 -8.45 1.63 10.29
N GLN A 44 -8.01 2.88 10.47
CA GLN A 44 -6.77 3.37 9.88
C GLN A 44 -5.53 2.58 10.33
N TRP A 45 -5.51 2.12 11.59
CA TRP A 45 -4.40 1.32 12.15
C TRP A 45 -4.21 -0.04 11.47
N LEU A 46 -5.25 -0.56 10.80
CA LEU A 46 -5.18 -1.87 10.15
C LEU A 46 -4.25 -1.84 8.92
N VAL A 47 -4.23 -0.72 8.20
CA VAL A 47 -3.45 -0.57 6.97
C VAL A 47 -1.94 -0.75 7.21
N PRO A 48 -1.29 -0.03 8.15
CA PRO A 48 0.13 -0.25 8.42
C PRO A 48 0.42 -1.67 8.93
N VAL A 49 -0.47 -2.28 9.74
CA VAL A 49 -0.30 -3.66 10.22
C VAL A 49 -0.28 -4.67 9.08
N LEU A 50 -1.23 -4.59 8.15
CA LEU A 50 -1.28 -5.48 6.98
C LEU A 50 -0.05 -5.32 6.08
N ILE A 51 0.41 -4.09 5.87
CA ILE A 51 1.62 -3.81 5.10
C ILE A 51 2.84 -4.45 5.78
N SER A 52 2.99 -4.28 7.11
CA SER A 52 4.08 -4.89 7.87
C SER A 52 4.08 -6.42 7.75
N ILE A 53 2.91 -7.07 7.87
CA ILE A 53 2.78 -8.52 7.71
C ILE A 53 3.20 -8.96 6.30
N SER A 54 2.79 -8.22 5.26
CA SER A 54 3.17 -8.49 3.87
C SER A 54 4.69 -8.39 3.66
N VAL A 55 5.34 -7.37 4.23
CA VAL A 55 6.79 -7.20 4.13
C VAL A 55 7.54 -8.29 4.91
N CYS A 56 7.08 -8.65 6.12
CA CYS A 56 7.65 -9.76 6.89
C CYS A 56 7.52 -11.10 6.16
N GLY A 57 6.37 -11.38 5.55
CA GLY A 57 6.17 -12.59 4.76
C GLY A 57 7.10 -12.62 3.54
N THR A 58 7.27 -11.49 2.87
CA THR A 58 8.22 -11.36 1.75
C THR A 58 9.66 -11.59 2.23
N ALA A 59 10.05 -10.99 3.37
CA ALA A 59 11.38 -11.17 3.96
C ALA A 59 11.68 -12.64 4.35
N ASN A 60 10.68 -13.36 4.87
CA ASN A 60 10.82 -14.79 5.16
C ASN A 60 10.93 -15.62 3.88
N GLY A 61 10.09 -15.34 2.88
CA GLY A 61 10.13 -16.03 1.59
C GLY A 61 11.45 -15.87 0.86
N ILE A 62 12.04 -14.67 0.87
CA ILE A 62 13.38 -14.46 0.30
C ILE A 62 14.45 -15.22 1.10
N ALA A 63 14.36 -15.26 2.44
CA ALA A 63 15.36 -15.94 3.27
C ALA A 63 15.36 -17.46 3.01
N LEU A 64 14.17 -18.06 2.88
CA LEU A 64 14.03 -19.49 2.55
C LEU A 64 14.51 -19.81 1.13
N SER A 65 14.27 -18.91 0.16
CA SER A 65 14.68 -19.12 -1.24
C SER A 65 16.18 -18.95 -1.46
N MET A 66 16.89 -18.30 -0.52
CA MET A 66 18.33 -18.06 -0.58
C MET A 66 19.14 -19.13 0.15
N SER A 67 18.48 -20.06 0.86
CA SER A 67 19.10 -21.25 1.48
C SER A 67 19.06 -22.45 0.55
#